data_AF-A0A1F6Z2I7-F1
#
_entry.id   AF-A0A1F6Z2I7-F1
#
_cell.length_a   1.000
_cell.length_b   1.000
_cell.length_c   1.000
_cell.angle_alpha   90.00
_cell.angle_beta   90.00
_cell.angle_gamma   90.00
#
_symmetry.space_group_name_H-M   'P 1'
#
loop_
_entity.id
_entity.type
_entity.pdbx_description
1 polymer ?
#
loop_
_entity_poly.entity_id
_entity_poly.type
_entity_poly.pdbx_seq_one_letter_code
_entity_poly.pdbx_strand_id
1 'polypeptide(L)'
;MTTKRKKTSLDGTDKEILRNLRKVERGLSGSQIAKRVCLSDSSIKPRLDHLKEEGYIKDECNAFRNYTRKFNLKDKKKPVTKKVSSCSKRIWTLDFD
;
A
#
# COMPACT_ATOMS: atom_id res chain seq x y z
N MET A 1 21.11 -16.72 0.06
CA MET A 1 21.87 -15.44 0.01
C MET A 1 21.13 -14.42 0.86
N THR A 2 21.57 -14.21 2.10
CA THR A 2 20.98 -13.22 3.01
C THR A 2 21.66 -11.87 2.76
N THR A 3 20.99 -11.00 2.00
CA THR A 3 21.45 -9.61 1.84
C THR A 3 21.38 -8.93 3.20
N LYS A 4 22.55 -8.57 3.76
CA LYS A 4 22.63 -7.74 4.96
C LYS A 4 21.89 -6.43 4.67
N ARG A 5 20.71 -6.24 5.28
CA ARG A 5 19.94 -4.99 5.20
C ARG A 5 20.85 -3.86 5.70
N LYS A 6 21.19 -2.90 4.83
CA LYS A 6 21.80 -1.64 5.29
C LYS A 6 20.74 -0.98 6.16
N LYS A 7 20.96 -0.86 7.47
CA LYS A 7 20.07 -0.11 8.36
C LYS A 7 20.02 1.34 7.88
N THR A 8 19.03 1.66 7.05
CA THR A 8 18.63 3.05 6.79
C THR A 8 18.12 3.61 8.12
N SER A 9 18.62 4.79 8.48
CA SER A 9 18.19 5.46 9.70
C SER A 9 16.74 5.89 9.54
N LEU A 10 15.83 5.33 10.33
CA LEU A 10 14.44 5.80 10.39
C LEU A 10 14.41 7.25 10.86
N ASP A 11 13.75 8.12 10.10
CA ASP A 11 13.59 9.52 10.51
C ASP A 11 12.49 9.66 11.60
N GLY A 12 12.32 10.88 12.12
CA GLY A 12 11.29 11.15 13.14
C GLY A 12 9.86 10.87 12.65
N THR A 13 9.58 11.18 11.39
CA THR A 13 8.29 10.95 10.74
C THR A 13 8.01 9.47 10.54
N ASP A 14 9.01 8.69 10.12
CA ASP A 14 8.89 7.25 9.93
C ASP A 14 8.54 6.56 11.26
N LYS A 15 9.18 7.02 12.35
CA LYS A 15 8.83 6.59 13.71
C LYS A 15 7.41 6.98 14.11
N GLU A 16 6.94 8.17 13.73
CA GLU A 16 5.55 8.58 13.97
C GLU A 16 4.54 7.75 13.16
N ILE A 17 4.86 7.40 11.91
CA ILE A 17 4.04 6.52 11.08
C ILE A 17 3.87 5.17 11.80
N LEU A 18 4.99 4.54 12.21
CA LEU A 18 4.97 3.27 12.93
C LEU A 18 4.21 3.39 14.27
N ARG A 19 4.38 4.50 15.01
CA ARG A 19 3.64 4.74 16.25
C ARG A 19 2.14 4.86 16.02
N ASN A 20 1.72 5.51 14.94
CA ASN A 20 0.31 5.64 14.58
C ASN A 20 -0.32 4.32 14.14
N LEU A 21 0.43 3.51 13.38
CA LEU A 21 0.01 2.16 13.00
C LEU A 21 -0.09 1.24 14.22
N ARG A 22 0.84 1.32 15.17
CA ARG A 22 0.78 0.53 16.42
C ARG A 22 -0.43 0.85 17.28
N LYS A 23 -0.88 2.11 17.27
CA LYS A 23 -2.08 2.55 18.00
C LYS A 23 -3.39 2.04 17.37
N VAL A 24 -3.36 1.60 16.11
CA VAL A 24 -4.56 1.22 15.35
C VAL A 24 -4.40 -0.20 14.82
N GLU A 25 -4.91 -1.18 15.55
CA GLU A 25 -4.80 -2.60 15.21
C GLU A 25 -5.37 -2.95 13.82
N ARG A 26 -6.41 -2.24 13.37
CA ARG A 26 -7.05 -2.45 12.05
C ARG A 26 -6.27 -1.89 10.86
N GLY A 27 -5.13 -1.26 11.09
CA GLY A 27 -4.36 -0.56 10.05
C GLY A 27 -4.99 0.76 9.61
N LEU A 28 -4.23 1.51 8.82
CA LEU A 28 -4.62 2.84 8.34
C LEU A 28 -4.42 2.96 6.83
N SER A 29 -5.32 3.68 6.16
CA SER A 29 -5.08 4.07 4.77
C SER A 29 -3.99 5.14 4.67
N GLY A 30 -3.29 5.20 3.53
CA GLY A 30 -2.20 6.17 3.32
C GLY A 30 -2.61 7.61 3.61
N SER A 31 -3.83 8.02 3.25
CA SER A 31 -4.35 9.36 3.52
C SER A 31 -4.68 9.61 4.99
N GLN A 32 -5.08 8.58 5.74
CA GLN A 32 -5.23 8.70 7.19
C GLN A 32 -3.88 8.84 7.90
N ILE A 33 -2.86 8.13 7.42
CA ILE A 33 -1.49 8.27 7.92
C ILE A 33 -0.99 9.70 7.62
N ALA A 34 -1.10 10.15 6.37
CA ALA A 34 -0.70 11.49 5.94
C ALA A 34 -1.29 12.60 6.82
N LYS A 35 -2.60 12.54 7.10
CA LYS A 35 -3.28 13.47 8.01
C LYS A 35 -2.73 13.47 9.43
N ARG A 36 -2.33 12.30 9.94
CA ARG A 36 -1.82 12.17 11.32
C ARG A 36 -0.38 12.64 11.48
N VAL A 37 0.42 12.56 10.41
CA VAL A 37 1.82 13.05 10.39
C VAL A 37 1.96 14.40 9.70
N CYS A 38 0.85 15.09 9.44
CA CYS A 38 0.79 16.41 8.79
C CYS A 38 1.55 16.49 7.46
N LEU A 39 1.52 15.41 6.66
CA LEU A 39 2.11 15.35 5.33
C LEU A 39 1.04 15.29 4.24
N SER A 40 1.46 15.59 3.01
CA SER A 40 0.64 15.37 1.83
C SER A 40 0.61 13.88 1.43
N ASP A 41 -0.47 13.47 0.75
CA ASP A 41 -0.63 12.11 0.24
C ASP A 41 0.47 11.72 -0.77
N SER A 42 1.04 12.68 -1.49
CA SER A 42 2.16 12.43 -2.42
C SER A 42 3.47 12.23 -1.68
N SER A 43 3.71 12.95 -0.58
CA SER A 43 4.91 12.84 0.24
C SER A 43 4.93 11.57 1.11
N ILE A 44 3.77 11.07 1.54
CA ILE A 44 3.70 9.89 2.41
C ILE A 44 4.00 8.59 1.64
N LYS A 45 3.62 8.54 0.36
CA LYS A 45 3.72 7.33 -0.46
C LYS A 45 5.15 6.75 -0.56
N PRO A 46 6.19 7.52 -0.94
CA PRO A 46 7.55 6.99 -1.01
C PRO A 46 8.06 6.52 0.36
N ARG A 47 7.60 7.12 1.46
CA ARG A 47 7.96 6.70 2.82
C ARG A 47 7.32 5.37 3.20
N LEU A 48 6.04 5.16 2.85
CA LEU A 48 5.36 3.89 3.07
C LEU A 48 5.98 2.78 2.21
N ASP A 49 6.33 3.08 0.96
CA ASP A 49 7.02 2.13 0.08
C ASP A 49 8.39 1.75 0.68
N HIS A 50 9.17 2.71 1.16
CA HIS A 50 10.44 2.46 1.85
C HIS A 50 10.27 1.61 3.14
N LEU A 51 9.32 1.96 4.01
CA LEU A 51 9.03 1.20 5.23
C LEU A 51 8.59 -0.23 4.95
N LYS A 52 7.91 -0.46 3.82
CA LYS A 52 7.52 -1.79 3.35
C LYS A 52 8.72 -2.58 2.84
N GLU A 53 9.60 -1.96 2.06
CA GLU A 53 10.83 -2.60 1.56
C GLU A 53 11.75 -3.02 2.71
N GLU A 54 11.83 -2.22 3.77
CA GLU A 54 12.57 -2.56 5.00
C GLU A 54 11.89 -3.64 5.86
N GLY A 55 10.61 -3.94 5.59
CA GLY A 55 9.82 -4.97 6.28
C GLY A 55 9.27 -4.52 7.63
N TYR A 56 8.97 -3.23 7.82
CA TYR A 56 8.29 -2.74 9.04
C TYR A 56 6.76 -2.76 8.90
N ILE A 57 6.27 -2.61 7.67
CA ILE A 57 4.83 -2.52 7.37
C ILE A 57 4.49 -3.38 6.16
N LYS A 58 3.23 -3.80 6.09
CA LYS A 58 2.63 -4.49 4.93
C LYS A 58 1.43 -3.72 4.42
N ASP A 59 1.18 -3.83 3.10
CA ASP A 59 -0.04 -3.30 2.48
C ASP A 59 -1.05 -4.43 2.26
N GLU A 60 -2.23 -4.25 2.82
CA GLU A 60 -3.36 -5.16 2.65
C GLU A 60 -4.43 -4.50 1.80
N CYS A 61 -5.03 -5.29 0.92
CA CYS A 61 -6.19 -4.84 0.18
C CYS A 61 -7.45 -5.09 0.99
N ASN A 62 -8.07 -4.03 1.51
CA ASN A 62 -9.29 -4.16 2.33
C ASN A 62 -10.51 -4.64 1.53
N ALA A 63 -10.59 -4.23 0.27
CA ALA A 63 -11.70 -4.63 -0.60
C ALA A 63 -11.28 -4.58 -2.07
N PHE A 64 -11.69 -5.59 -2.83
CA PHE A 64 -11.53 -5.62 -4.27
C PHE A 64 -12.79 -5.06 -4.94
N ARG A 65 -12.59 -4.21 -5.96
CA ARG A 65 -13.64 -3.79 -6.87
C ARG A 65 -13.56 -4.66 -8.11
N ASN A 66 -14.69 -5.28 -8.44
CA ASN A 66 -14.82 -6.13 -9.61
C ASN A 66 -15.46 -5.33 -10.75
N TYR A 67 -14.85 -5.41 -11.93
CA TYR A 67 -15.34 -4.75 -13.13
C TYR A 67 -15.41 -5.77 -14.25
N THR A 68 -16.35 -5.53 -15.16
CA THR A 68 -16.45 -6.30 -16.39
C THR A 68 -15.93 -5.41 -17.51
N ARG A 69 -14.77 -5.75 -18.09
CA ARG A 69 -14.13 -4.95 -19.14
C ARG A 69 -14.22 -5.70 -20.47
N LYS A 70 -14.67 -4.99 -21.50
CA LYS A 70 -14.65 -5.48 -22.88
C LYS A 70 -13.32 -5.07 -23.52
N PHE A 71 -12.60 -6.05 -24.03
CA PHE A 71 -11.34 -5.88 -24.75
C PHE A 71 -11.59 -6.11 -26.23
N ASN A 72 -11.39 -5.07 -27.04
CA ASN A 72 -11.36 -5.18 -28.49
C ASN A 72 -9.94 -5.60 -28.90
N LEU A 73 -9.72 -6.90 -29.02
CA LEU A 73 -8.47 -7.44 -29.56
C LEU A 73 -8.52 -7.32 -31.08
N LYS A 74 -7.48 -6.72 -31.68
CA LYS A 74 -7.40 -6.45 -33.14
C LYS A 74 -7.63 -7.72 -33.98
N ASP A 75 -7.26 -8.89 -33.45
CA ASP A 75 -7.34 -10.17 -34.16
C ASP A 75 -8.67 -10.93 -33.96
N LYS A 76 -9.60 -10.42 -33.15
CA LYS A 76 -10.87 -11.10 -32.85
C LYS A 76 -12.07 -10.30 -33.35
N LYS A 77 -12.92 -10.96 -34.15
CA LYS A 77 -14.20 -10.42 -34.67
C LYS A 77 -15.22 -10.06 -33.58
N LYS A 78 -15.05 -10.51 -32.33
CA LYS A 78 -15.95 -10.19 -31.20
C LYS A 78 -15.16 -9.69 -29.99
N PRO A 79 -15.67 -8.67 -29.26
CA PRO A 79 -15.06 -8.18 -28.03
C PRO A 79 -14.97 -9.29 -26.98
N VAL A 80 -13.79 -9.45 -26.38
CA VAL A 80 -13.60 -10.39 -25.27
C VAL A 80 -13.96 -9.69 -23.97
N THR A 81 -14.96 -10.21 -23.27
CA THR A 81 -15.38 -9.66 -21.99
C THR A 81 -14.67 -10.42 -20.86
N LYS A 82 -13.89 -9.75 -20.02
CA LYS A 82 -13.24 -10.37 -18.85
C LYS A 82 -13.64 -9.65 -17.57
N LYS A 83 -13.75 -10.41 -16.48
CA LYS A 83 -13.82 -9.88 -15.13
C LYS A 83 -12.41 -9.47 -14.70
N VAL A 84 -12.27 -8.24 -14.23
CA VAL A 84 -11.02 -7.67 -13.72
C VAL A 84 -11.28 -7.27 -12.27
N SER A 85 -10.44 -7.73 -11.35
CA SER A 85 -10.43 -7.27 -9.97
C SER A 85 -9.33 -6.22 -9.79
N SER A 86 -9.64 -5.12 -9.12
CA SER A 86 -8.61 -4.17 -8.66
C SER A 86 -8.80 -3.86 -7.19
N CYS A 87 -7.70 -3.58 -6.48
CA CYS A 87 -7.81 -3.17 -5.10
C CYS A 87 -8.50 -1.79 -5.00
N SER A 88 -9.58 -1.70 -4.24
CA SER A 88 -10.34 -0.46 -4.06
C SER A 88 -9.72 0.45 -2.99
N LYS A 89 -9.17 -0.15 -1.93
CA LYS A 89 -8.58 0.57 -0.79
C LYS A 89 -7.43 -0.24 -0.21
N ARG A 90 -6.24 0.36 -0.22
CA ARG A 90 -5.05 -0.18 0.47
C ARG A 90 -5.05 0.30 1.91
N ILE A 91 -4.86 -0.63 2.82
CA ILE A 91 -4.63 -0.39 4.24
C ILE A 91 -3.20 -0.80 4.54
N TRP A 92 -2.51 -0.02 5.34
CA TRP A 92 -1.17 -0.32 5.82
C TRP A 92 -1.28 -0.80 7.26
N THR A 93 -0.62 -1.91 7.56
CA THR A 93 -0.56 -2.52 8.89
C THR A 93 0.90 -2.78 9.25
N LEU A 94 1.17 -2.97 10.53
CA LEU A 94 2.50 -3.41 10.96
C LEU A 94 2.74 -4.86 10.54
N ASP A 95 3.99 -5.15 10.22
CA ASP A 95 4.46 -6.50 9.89
C ASP A 95 5.13 -7.13 11.12
N PHE A 96 4.38 -7.21 12.22
CA PHE A 96 4.77 -7.98 13.39
C PHE A 96 3.89 -9.24 13.42
N ASP A 97 4.41 -10.32 12.84
CA ASP A 97 4.00 -11.68 13.21
C ASP A 97 4.65 -12.07 14.55
#